data_AF-A0A957RPF9-F1
#
_entry.id   AF-A0A957RPF9-F1
#
_cell.length_a   1.000
_cell.length_b   1.000
_cell.length_c   1.000
_cell.angle_alpha   90.00
_cell.angle_beta   90.00
_cell.angle_gamma   90.00
#
_symmetry.space_group_name_H-M   'P 1'
#
loop_
_entity.id
_entity.type
_entity.pdbx_description
1 polymer ?
#
loop_
_entity_poly.entity_id
_entity_poly.type
_entity_poly.pdbx_seq_one_letter_code
_entity_poly.pdbx_strand_id
1 'polypeptide(L)'
;MIFYLAGLQGLPQDVFEAAALDGASGWQMLWRITFPLLRRTTLFVTTIAFISAFQTVDHIFVLTQGGPAGASSVLLYYLWEMRFEFLNVGAASALTVVLILVLLVFTLSNFLISEQREDAYAK
;
A
#
# COMPACT_ATOMS: atom_id res chain seq x y z
N MET A 1 -2.69 6.23 -9.15
CA MET A 1 -3.37 6.09 -10.47
C MET A 1 -2.38 5.84 -11.62
N ILE A 2 -1.29 6.60 -11.73
CA ILE A 2 -0.28 6.41 -12.80
C ILE A 2 0.26 4.97 -12.87
N PHE A 3 0.55 4.34 -11.71
CA PHE A 3 1.03 2.96 -11.65
C PHE A 3 0.05 1.95 -12.27
N TYR A 4 -1.26 2.14 -12.10
CA TYR A 4 -2.28 1.28 -12.69
C TYR A 4 -2.37 1.46 -14.21
N LEU A 5 -2.24 2.70 -14.70
CA LEU A 5 -2.17 2.95 -16.14
C LEU A 5 -0.94 2.30 -16.78
N ALA A 6 0.22 2.44 -16.16
CA ALA A 6 1.44 1.76 -16.62
C ALA A 6 1.30 0.23 -16.60
N GLY A 7 0.69 -0.32 -15.54
CA GLY A 7 0.40 -1.75 -15.45
C GLY A 7 -0.54 -2.24 -16.55
N LEU A 8 -1.60 -1.48 -16.85
CA LEU A 8 -2.55 -1.80 -17.92
C LEU A 8 -1.92 -1.76 -19.32
N GLN A 9 -1.03 -0.79 -19.57
CA GLN A 9 -0.30 -0.68 -20.85
C GLN A 9 0.65 -1.85 -21.08
N GLY A 10 1.14 -2.49 -20.01
CA GLY A 10 2.02 -3.65 -20.09
C GLY A 10 1.30 -4.99 -20.26
N LEU A 11 -0.03 -5.04 -20.28
CA LEU A 11 -0.76 -6.30 -20.40
C LEU A 11 -0.81 -6.79 -21.86
N PRO A 12 -0.66 -8.11 -22.10
CA PRO A 12 -0.74 -8.68 -23.43
C PRO A 12 -2.16 -8.55 -23.99
N GLN A 13 -2.28 -7.93 -25.17
CA GLN A 13 -3.58 -7.68 -25.81
C GLN A 13 -4.26 -8.99 -26.27
N ASP A 14 -3.48 -9.99 -26.64
CA ASP A 14 -3.95 -11.31 -27.11
C ASP A 14 -4.92 -11.98 -26.12
N VAL A 15 -4.71 -11.81 -24.81
CA VAL A 15 -5.57 -12.38 -23.76
C VAL A 15 -6.95 -11.70 -23.75
N PHE A 16 -7.00 -10.40 -24.05
CA PHE A 16 -8.24 -9.65 -24.12
C PHE A 16 -9.01 -9.94 -25.40
N GLU A 17 -8.32 -10.11 -26.53
CA GLU A 17 -8.93 -10.51 -27.80
C GLU A 17 -9.53 -11.91 -27.73
N ALA A 18 -8.81 -12.88 -27.15
CA ALA A 18 -9.32 -14.23 -26.93
C ALA A 18 -10.58 -14.22 -26.04
N ALA A 19 -10.56 -13.47 -24.93
CA ALA A 19 -11.72 -13.35 -24.06
C ALA A 19 -12.93 -12.67 -24.74
N ALA A 20 -12.69 -11.74 -25.67
CA ALA A 20 -13.74 -11.13 -26.47
C ALA A 20 -14.36 -12.14 -27.46
N LEU A 21 -13.54 -13.00 -28.08
CA LEU A 21 -14.01 -14.08 -28.95
C LEU A 21 -14.83 -15.13 -28.16
N ASP A 22 -14.47 -15.40 -26.91
CA ASP A 22 -15.22 -16.27 -25.99
C ASP A 22 -16.50 -15.62 -25.43
N GLY A 23 -16.79 -14.36 -25.80
CA GLY A 23 -18.00 -13.65 -25.38
C GLY A 23 -17.98 -13.18 -23.92
N ALA A 24 -16.80 -13.00 -23.32
CA ALA A 24 -16.68 -12.52 -21.95
C ALA A 24 -17.27 -11.11 -21.78
N SER A 25 -18.12 -10.91 -20.78
CA SER A 25 -18.66 -9.58 -20.47
C SER A 25 -17.59 -8.69 -19.83
N GLY A 26 -17.73 -7.36 -19.94
CA GLY A 26 -16.76 -6.42 -19.35
C GLY A 26 -16.52 -6.62 -17.85
N TRP A 27 -17.53 -7.06 -17.10
CA TRP A 27 -17.38 -7.39 -15.68
C TRP A 27 -16.58 -8.68 -15.44
N GLN A 28 -16.79 -9.69 -16.29
CA GLN A 28 -15.99 -10.92 -16.25
C GLN A 28 -14.53 -10.62 -16.61
N MET A 29 -14.30 -9.80 -17.64
CA MET A 29 -12.98 -9.38 -18.05
C MET A 29 -12.25 -8.62 -16.93
N LEU A 30 -12.94 -7.70 -16.23
CA LEU A 30 -12.36 -6.97 -15.10
C LEU A 30 -11.91 -7.91 -13.98
N TRP A 31 -12.79 -8.77 -13.47
CA TRP A 31 -12.51 -9.59 -12.28
C TRP A 31 -11.69 -10.84 -12.55
N ARG A 32 -11.79 -11.42 -13.76
CA ARG A 32 -11.11 -12.68 -14.10
C ARG A 32 -9.82 -12.50 -14.88
N ILE A 33 -9.64 -11.34 -15.54
CA ILE A 33 -8.49 -11.10 -16.41
C ILE A 33 -7.70 -9.89 -15.91
N THR A 34 -8.30 -8.71 -15.91
CA THR A 34 -7.60 -7.46 -15.58
C THR A 34 -7.08 -7.44 -14.15
N PHE A 35 -7.91 -7.75 -13.16
CA PHE A 35 -7.53 -7.69 -11.74
C PHE A 35 -6.47 -8.75 -11.37
N PRO A 36 -6.57 -10.01 -11.83
CA PRO A 36 -5.51 -11.00 -11.62
C PRO A 36 -4.19 -10.65 -12.32
N LEU A 37 -4.24 -10.12 -13.55
CA LEU A 37 -3.02 -9.73 -14.28
C LEU A 37 -2.34 -8.50 -13.67
N LEU A 38 -3.11 -7.55 -13.16
CA LEU A 38 -2.58 -6.38 -12.45
C LEU A 38 -2.18 -6.65 -11.01
N ARG A 39 -2.32 -7.89 -10.52
CA ARG A 39 -2.08 -8.23 -9.12
C ARG A 39 -0.72 -7.75 -8.60
N ARG A 40 0.35 -7.85 -9.42
CA ARG A 40 1.70 -7.37 -9.04
C ARG A 40 1.71 -5.86 -8.83
N THR A 41 1.09 -5.11 -9.75
CA THR A 41 0.90 -3.66 -9.64
C THR A 41 0.04 -3.31 -8.44
N THR A 42 -1.04 -4.06 -8.18
CA THR A 42 -1.90 -3.84 -7.01
C THR A 42 -1.15 -4.05 -5.71
N LEU A 43 -0.38 -5.12 -5.55
CA LEU A 43 0.42 -5.37 -4.35
C LEU A 43 1.42 -4.23 -4.08
N PHE A 44 2.13 -3.80 -5.13
CA PHE A 44 3.06 -2.68 -5.04
C PHE A 44 2.36 -1.38 -4.62
N VAL A 45 1.25 -1.03 -5.29
CA VAL A 45 0.49 0.18 -4.99
C VAL A 45 -0.10 0.13 -3.58
N THR A 46 -0.62 -1.02 -3.15
CA THR A 46 -1.13 -1.20 -1.78
C THR A 46 -0.02 -1.05 -0.75
N THR A 47 1.18 -1.56 -1.02
CA THR A 47 2.33 -1.42 -0.12
C THR A 47 2.70 0.05 0.07
N ILE A 48 2.85 0.77 -1.04
CA ILE A 48 3.15 2.21 -0.99
C ILE A 48 2.03 2.98 -0.31
N ALA A 49 0.77 2.73 -0.68
CA ALA A 49 -0.37 3.42 -0.10
C ALA A 49 -0.46 3.22 1.42
N PHE A 50 -0.20 2.00 1.90
CA PHE A 50 -0.15 1.70 3.32
C PHE A 50 0.96 2.50 4.02
N ILE A 51 2.18 2.48 3.48
CA ILE A 51 3.31 3.26 4.04
C ILE A 51 2.98 4.76 4.06
N SER A 52 2.44 5.29 2.96
CA SER A 52 2.06 6.70 2.85
C SER A 52 0.98 7.10 3.85
N ALA A 53 0.02 6.23 4.16
CA ALA A 53 -1.01 6.51 5.15
C ALA A 53 -0.41 6.82 6.54
N PHE A 54 0.62 6.08 6.96
CA PHE A 54 1.32 6.35 8.23
C PHE A 54 2.23 7.58 8.18
N GLN A 55 2.71 7.96 6.99
CA GLN A 55 3.57 9.13 6.79
C GLN A 55 2.81 10.44 6.59
N THR A 56 1.47 10.42 6.60
CA THR A 56 0.63 11.61 6.36
C THR A 56 0.55 12.54 7.60
N VAL A 57 1.67 12.72 8.30
CA VAL A 57 1.75 13.56 9.51
C VAL A 57 1.63 15.05 9.19
N ASP A 58 2.17 15.51 8.07
CA ASP A 58 2.18 16.93 7.70
C ASP A 58 0.76 17.49 7.55
N HIS A 59 -0.14 16.72 6.96
CA HIS A 59 -1.53 17.10 6.79
C HIS A 59 -2.27 17.15 8.13
N ILE A 60 -2.02 16.17 9.00
CA ILE A 60 -2.61 16.12 10.34
C ILE A 60 -2.14 17.32 11.16
N PHE A 61 -0.84 17.62 11.12
CA PHE A 61 -0.23 18.74 11.81
C PHE A 61 -0.81 20.09 11.38
N VAL A 62 -0.93 20.34 10.07
CA VAL A 62 -1.41 21.62 9.55
C VAL A 62 -2.91 21.80 9.74
N LEU A 63 -3.71 20.74 9.55
CA LEU A 63 -5.16 20.87 9.47
C LEU A 63 -5.89 20.56 10.78
N THR A 64 -5.38 19.61 11.57
CA THR A 64 -6.15 19.04 12.69
C THR A 64 -5.43 19.04 14.02
N GLN A 65 -4.08 19.09 14.03
CA GLN A 65 -3.25 18.97 15.22
C GLN A 65 -3.66 17.78 16.10
N GLY A 66 -4.01 16.64 15.46
CA GLY A 66 -4.47 15.43 16.15
C GLY A 66 -5.91 15.49 16.68
N GLY A 67 -6.67 16.55 16.43
CA GLY A 67 -8.01 16.75 16.98
C GLY A 67 -9.20 16.21 16.16
N PRO A 68 -10.41 16.19 16.77
CA PRO A 68 -10.69 16.46 18.19
C PRO A 68 -10.34 15.25 19.08
N ALA A 69 -9.79 15.50 20.27
CA ALA A 69 -9.46 14.49 21.29
C ALA A 69 -8.61 13.30 20.80
N GLY A 70 -7.65 13.53 19.90
CA GLY A 70 -6.80 12.46 19.37
C GLY A 70 -7.39 11.70 18.17
N ALA A 71 -8.59 12.03 17.70
CA ALA A 71 -9.29 11.27 16.66
C ALA A 71 -8.54 11.19 15.31
N SER A 72 -7.75 12.20 14.97
CA SER A 72 -6.92 12.21 13.76
C SER A 72 -5.45 11.86 14.05
N SER A 73 -5.10 11.53 15.29
CA SER A 73 -3.71 11.25 15.66
C SER A 73 -3.23 9.93 15.04
N VAL A 74 -2.10 10.00 14.34
CA VAL A 74 -1.37 8.83 13.83
C VAL A 74 -0.12 8.60 14.66
N LEU A 75 0.43 7.39 14.62
CA LEU A 75 1.60 7.02 15.44
C LEU A 75 2.80 7.95 15.20
N LEU A 76 2.99 8.43 13.96
CA LEU A 76 4.03 9.40 13.61
C LEU A 76 3.77 10.80 14.19
N TYR A 77 2.50 11.20 14.34
CA TYR A 77 2.12 12.45 15.02
C TYR A 77 2.42 12.35 16.52
N TYR A 78 2.08 11.23 17.15
CA TYR A 78 2.37 11.00 18.57
C TYR A 78 3.88 10.99 18.87
N LEU A 79 4.68 10.43 17.96
CA LEU A 79 6.14 10.49 18.03
C LEU A 79 6.64 11.94 17.99
N TRP A 80 6.08 12.76 17.09
CA TRP A 80 6.42 14.17 16.99
C TRP A 80 6.14 14.92 18.30
N GLU A 81 4.96 14.70 18.88
CA GLU A 81 4.55 15.26 20.17
C GLU A 81 5.52 14.86 21.29
N MET A 82 5.83 13.57 21.41
CA MET A 82 6.79 13.05 22.39
C MET A 82 8.19 13.67 22.23
N ARG A 83 8.63 13.91 20.99
CA ARG A 83 9.97 14.43 20.71
C ARG A 83 10.10 15.93 20.96
N PHE A 84 9.10 16.72 20.56
CA PHE A 84 9.19 18.17 20.50
C PHE A 84 8.40 18.88 21.61
N GLU A 85 7.28 18.31 22.06
CA GLU A 85 6.46 18.88 23.13
C GLU A 85 6.92 18.37 24.50
N PHE A 86 7.05 17.05 24.64
CA PHE A 86 7.49 16.43 25.90
C PHE A 86 9.01 16.31 26.04
N LEU A 87 9.76 16.62 24.98
CA LEU A 87 11.23 16.51 24.91
C LEU A 87 11.79 15.14 25.32
N ASN A 88 10.96 14.10 25.28
CA ASN A 88 11.32 12.75 25.72
C ASN A 88 11.89 11.95 24.55
N VAL A 89 13.20 12.10 24.36
CA VAL A 89 13.93 11.43 23.27
C VAL A 89 13.86 9.90 23.40
N GLY A 90 13.92 9.36 24.62
CA GLY A 90 13.90 7.91 24.83
C GLY A 90 12.59 7.28 24.37
N ALA A 91 11.46 7.85 24.76
CA ALA A 91 10.15 7.38 24.33
C ALA A 91 9.93 7.58 22.82
N ALA A 92 10.35 8.72 22.28
CA ALA A 92 10.28 8.97 20.84
C ALA A 92 11.11 7.94 20.04
N SER A 93 12.34 7.65 20.46
CA SER A 93 13.19 6.65 19.81
C SER A 93 12.59 5.23 19.87
N ALA A 94 12.00 4.84 21.00
CA ALA A 94 11.33 3.55 21.12
C ALA A 94 10.13 3.44 20.16
N LEU A 95 9.30 4.47 20.07
CA LEU A 95 8.18 4.54 19.12
C LEU A 95 8.65 4.45 17.66
N THR A 96 9.76 5.11 17.31
CA THR A 96 10.35 5.01 15.96
C THR A 96 10.73 3.58 15.61
N VAL A 97 11.39 2.87 16.52
CA VAL A 97 11.81 1.48 16.29
C VAL A 97 10.60 0.57 16.11
N VAL A 98 9.56 0.75 16.94
CA VAL A 98 8.29 0.01 16.80
C VAL A 98 7.63 0.28 15.45
N LEU A 99 7.55 1.55 15.03
CA LEU A 99 6.98 1.92 13.73
C LEU A 99 7.74 1.26 12.56
N ILE A 100 9.06 1.30 12.59
CA ILE A 100 9.91 0.68 11.57
C ILE A 100 9.65 -0.83 11.53
N LEU A 101 9.59 -1.50 12.69
CA LEU A 101 9.30 -2.93 12.75
C LEU A 101 7.94 -3.28 12.15
N VAL A 102 6.90 -2.52 12.46
CA VAL A 102 5.55 -2.73 11.90
C VAL A 102 5.55 -2.58 10.38
N LEU A 103 6.17 -1.52 9.86
CA LEU A 103 6.26 -1.28 8.41
C LEU A 103 7.10 -2.35 7.71
N LEU A 104 8.18 -2.81 8.35
CA LEU A 104 9.05 -3.86 7.82
C LEU A 104 8.32 -5.20 7.78
N VAL A 105 7.62 -5.59 8.84
CA VAL A 105 6.81 -6.83 8.87
C VAL A 105 5.73 -6.79 7.79
N PHE A 106 5.04 -5.67 7.63
CA PHE A 106 4.02 -5.51 6.59
C PHE A 106 4.61 -5.60 5.17
N THR A 107 5.77 -4.97 4.95
CA THR A 107 6.47 -4.98 3.66
C THR A 107 6.98 -6.38 3.32
N LEU A 108 7.62 -7.06 4.27
CA LEU A 108 8.08 -8.45 4.08
C LEU A 108 6.91 -9.39 3.82
N SER A 109 5.79 -9.23 4.54
CA SER A 109 4.59 -10.04 4.31
C SER A 109 4.04 -9.85 2.89
N ASN A 110 3.97 -8.60 2.42
CA ASN A 110 3.58 -8.31 1.03
C ASN A 110 4.55 -8.90 0.00
N PHE A 111 5.86 -8.81 0.27
CA PHE A 111 6.90 -9.31 -0.60
C PHE A 111 6.86 -10.85 -0.72
N LEU A 112 6.75 -11.57 0.41
CA LEU A 112 6.65 -13.03 0.42
C LEU A 112 5.41 -13.54 -0.32
N ILE A 113 4.27 -12.84 -0.20
CA ILE A 113 3.03 -13.16 -0.96
C ILE A 113 3.20 -12.92 -2.47
N SER A 114 4.10 -12.01 -2.85
CA SER A 114 4.46 -11.77 -4.25
C SER A 114 5.29 -12.94 -4.80
N GLU A 115 6.35 -13.34 -4.09
CA GLU A 115 7.35 -14.31 -4.55
C GLU A 115 6.80 -15.74 -4.63
N GLN A 116 6.02 -16.19 -3.64
CA GLN A 116 5.42 -17.53 -3.60
C GLN A 116 4.49 -17.86 -4.78
N ARG A 117 4.10 -16.86 -5.57
CA ARG A 117 3.16 -17.06 -6.69
C ARG A 117 3.81 -16.82 -8.05
N GLU A 118 5.03 -16.28 -8.12
CA GLU A 118 5.87 -16.36 -9.33
C GLU A 118 6.24 -17.84 -9.62
N ASP A 119 6.55 -18.62 -8.56
CA ASP A 119 6.84 -20.06 -8.68
C ASP A 119 5.63 -20.92 -9.10
N ALA A 120 4.40 -20.44 -8.86
CA ALA A 120 3.18 -21.15 -9.21
C ALA A 120 2.81 -21.05 -10.70
N TYR A 121 3.34 -20.05 -11.41
CA TYR A 121 3.16 -19.87 -12.85
C TYR A 121 4.38 -20.32 -13.67
N ALA A 122 5.52 -20.58 -13.02
CA ALA A 122 6.73 -21.14 -13.62
C ALA A 122 6.72 -22.67 -13.76
N LYS A 123 5.62 -23.34 -13.37
CA LYS A 123 5.34 -24.76 -13.59
C LYS A 123 4.16 -24.93 -14.53
#